data_AF-A0A1T4JRS1-F1
#
_entry.id   AF-A0A1T4JRS1-F1
#
_cell.length_a   1.000
_cell.length_b   1.000
_cell.length_c   1.000
_cell.angle_alpha   90.00
_cell.angle_beta   90.00
_cell.angle_gamma   90.00
#
_symmetry.space_group_name_H-M   'P 1'
#
loop_
_entity.id
_entity.type
_entity.pdbx_description
1 polymer ?
#
loop_
_entity_poly.entity_id
_entity_poly.type
_entity_poly.pdbx_seq_one_letter_code
_entity_poly.pdbx_strand_id
1 'polypeptide(L)'
;MKKKRNKNIIAVLLILTIIICTVTGCTAGGDKEEETSETTTETTTKPTTTEDLETTFKESDTMKVYPGLSKDSEGDYPYELATYTSYYRSSDETRTANLKAAVSKLNNIKIPDDAVFSFNQTVGKRTITAGYETAKVINGGEFVDGLGGGVCQVSSTLFECVLRANVEIVYRTNHSLEIGYVPLGGDATVQWNSKDFKFKNTLGCDVRIKMTCEGGKLTCKLYGKKDVKPNNVKINIKKDGDQYILTRTVDGKQNYRTVSKYSKPKPKPTTTKKSDKNKKDKKGQRQKRQENHN
;
A
#
# COMPACT_ATOMS: atom_id res chain seq x y z
N MET A 1 18.65 9.11 -72.75
CA MET A 1 18.86 10.58 -72.67
C MET A 1 19.19 10.96 -71.22
N LYS A 2 20.35 11.61 -71.01
CA LYS A 2 20.72 12.65 -70.00
C LYS A 2 20.08 12.57 -68.58
N LYS A 3 20.77 12.72 -67.43
CA LYS A 3 22.16 13.09 -67.07
C LYS A 3 22.33 13.02 -65.52
N LYS A 4 23.33 12.26 -65.05
CA LYS A 4 24.34 12.53 -63.98
C LYS A 4 24.12 13.66 -62.94
N ARG A 5 24.31 13.36 -61.63
CA ARG A 5 25.39 13.82 -60.69
C ARG A 5 25.01 13.50 -59.22
N ASN A 6 25.76 12.65 -58.50
CA ASN A 6 27.00 12.86 -57.69
C ASN A 6 26.77 13.65 -56.38
N LYS A 7 26.86 12.98 -55.21
CA LYS A 7 28.03 12.81 -54.29
C LYS A 7 28.41 14.08 -53.54
N ASN A 8 28.49 14.00 -52.20
CA ASN A 8 29.52 14.65 -51.38
C ASN A 8 29.71 13.91 -50.05
N ILE A 9 30.84 13.20 -49.99
CA ILE A 9 31.56 12.72 -48.81
C ILE A 9 32.51 13.87 -48.44
N ILE A 10 32.55 14.28 -47.17
CA ILE A 10 33.71 15.00 -46.63
C ILE A 10 34.10 14.33 -45.31
N ALA A 11 35.23 13.65 -45.37
CA ALA A 11 36.01 13.22 -44.24
C ALA A 11 36.78 14.42 -43.68
N VAL A 12 36.90 14.50 -42.35
CA VAL A 12 37.94 15.31 -41.70
C VAL A 12 38.66 14.40 -40.72
N LEU A 13 39.89 14.07 -41.12
CA LEU A 13 40.92 13.38 -40.36
C LEU A 13 41.73 14.46 -39.62
N LEU A 14 41.97 14.30 -38.32
CA LEU A 14 43.01 15.05 -37.62
C LEU A 14 43.74 14.12 -36.65
N ILE A 15 45.03 13.94 -36.94
CA ILE A 15 46.04 13.11 -36.29
C ILE A 15 46.88 14.02 -35.38
N LEU A 16 47.26 13.54 -34.19
CA LEU A 16 48.50 13.77 -33.38
C LEU A 16 48.11 13.63 -31.89
N THR A 17 48.83 13.01 -30.96
CA THR A 17 50.17 12.40 -30.90
C THR A 17 50.24 11.50 -29.67
N ILE A 18 51.09 10.48 -29.75
CA ILE A 18 51.46 9.53 -28.68
C ILE A 18 52.37 10.21 -27.65
N ILE A 19 52.12 10.01 -26.34
CA ILE A 19 53.18 10.02 -25.32
C ILE A 19 53.00 8.78 -24.44
N ILE A 20 53.95 7.86 -24.62
CA ILE A 20 54.24 6.72 -23.76
C ILE A 20 55.14 7.23 -22.64
N CYS A 21 54.74 7.03 -21.39
CA CYS A 21 55.67 7.04 -20.26
C CYS A 21 55.67 5.65 -19.64
N THR A 22 56.60 4.83 -20.09
CA THR A 22 57.09 3.65 -19.37
C THR A 22 57.94 4.12 -18.19
N VAL A 23 57.61 3.67 -16.98
CA VAL A 23 58.59 3.56 -15.90
C VAL A 23 58.91 2.09 -15.71
N THR A 24 60.12 1.73 -16.11
CA THR A 24 60.79 0.47 -15.77
C THR A 24 61.83 0.81 -14.73
N GLY A 25 61.86 0.05 -13.64
CA GLY A 25 62.88 0.13 -12.61
C GLY A 25 62.84 -1.12 -11.74
N CYS A 26 63.58 -2.16 -12.17
CA CYS A 26 63.94 -3.31 -11.35
C CYS A 26 64.90 -2.91 -10.24
N THR A 27 64.83 -3.55 -9.07
CA THR A 27 65.94 -4.35 -8.50
C THR A 27 65.46 -5.20 -7.33
N ALA A 28 66.04 -6.39 -7.25
CA ALA A 28 65.75 -7.50 -6.34
C ALA A 28 66.26 -7.30 -4.90
N GLY A 29 65.71 -8.09 -3.99
CA GLY A 29 66.25 -8.33 -2.65
C GLY A 29 65.16 -8.93 -1.76
N GLY A 30 65.21 -10.25 -1.56
CA GLY A 30 64.33 -10.94 -0.61
C GLY A 30 64.83 -10.75 0.81
N ASP A 31 63.90 -10.75 1.76
CA ASP A 31 64.07 -11.31 3.09
C ASP A 31 62.68 -11.66 3.66
N LYS A 32 62.67 -12.72 4.45
CA LYS A 32 61.51 -13.35 5.08
C LYS A 32 60.88 -12.41 6.10
N GLU A 33 59.55 -12.42 6.20
CA GLU A 33 58.86 -12.28 7.48
C GLU A 33 57.49 -12.95 7.43
N GLU A 34 57.14 -13.49 8.59
CA GLU A 34 56.12 -14.48 8.90
C GLU A 34 54.79 -13.80 9.30
N GLU A 35 53.70 -14.57 9.19
CA GLU A 35 52.45 -14.40 9.95
C GLU A 35 51.54 -13.18 9.66
N THR A 36 50.37 -13.42 9.07
CA THR A 36 49.11 -13.59 9.83
C THR A 36 47.92 -13.72 8.88
N SER A 37 47.05 -14.68 9.20
CA SER A 37 45.81 -14.93 8.48
C SER A 37 44.77 -13.86 8.76
N GLU A 38 43.97 -13.49 7.76
CA GLU A 38 42.60 -13.05 8.02
C GLU A 38 41.68 -13.49 6.89
N THR A 39 40.86 -14.49 7.20
CA THR A 39 39.72 -14.91 6.39
C THR A 39 38.61 -13.89 6.61
N THR A 40 38.37 -13.02 5.62
CA THR A 40 37.22 -12.11 5.68
C THR A 40 35.96 -12.87 5.22
N THR A 41 35.19 -13.35 6.19
CA THR A 41 33.82 -13.80 6.01
C THR A 41 32.91 -12.59 5.80
N GLU A 42 32.52 -12.32 4.56
CA GLU A 42 31.48 -11.34 4.23
C GLU A 42 30.13 -11.81 4.80
N THR A 43 29.80 -11.31 5.98
CA THR A 43 28.48 -11.47 6.59
C THR A 43 27.55 -10.45 5.94
N THR A 44 26.74 -10.90 4.98
CA THR A 44 25.66 -10.09 4.39
C THR A 44 24.52 -9.94 5.41
N THR A 45 24.56 -8.88 6.22
CA THR A 45 23.44 -8.45 7.07
C THR A 45 22.46 -7.60 6.26
N LYS A 46 21.33 -8.22 5.89
CA LYS A 46 20.16 -7.50 5.36
C LYS A 46 19.60 -6.55 6.43
N PRO A 47 19.26 -5.28 6.11
CA PRO A 47 18.80 -4.33 7.11
C PRO A 47 17.40 -4.69 7.63
N THR A 48 17.21 -4.50 8.94
CA THR A 48 15.90 -4.56 9.61
C THR A 48 15.26 -3.18 9.52
N THR A 49 14.21 -3.01 8.72
CA THR A 49 13.47 -1.74 8.64
C THR A 49 12.64 -1.55 9.91
N THR A 50 12.88 -0.47 10.65
CA THR A 50 12.02 0.01 11.76
C THR A 50 11.32 1.27 11.29
N GLU A 51 9.98 1.30 11.37
CA GLU A 51 9.16 2.39 10.83
C GLU A 51 9.18 3.64 11.73
N ASP A 52 9.20 4.81 11.09
CA ASP A 52 8.99 6.13 11.70
C ASP A 52 7.49 6.48 11.68
N LEU A 53 6.88 6.59 12.86
CA LEU A 53 5.45 6.82 13.06
C LEU A 53 5.05 8.31 13.06
N GLU A 54 6.01 9.25 12.96
CA GLU A 54 5.76 10.69 13.17
C GLU A 54 5.71 11.53 11.88
N THR A 55 5.97 10.94 10.71
CA THR A 55 6.03 11.72 9.47
C THR A 55 4.65 12.17 8.99
N THR A 56 4.38 13.47 9.16
CA THR A 56 3.37 14.19 8.38
C THR A 56 3.91 14.32 6.96
N PHE A 57 3.26 13.64 6.01
CA PHE A 57 3.68 13.59 4.62
C PHE A 57 3.57 14.98 3.98
N LYS A 58 4.65 15.56 3.46
CA LYS A 58 4.59 16.84 2.73
C LYS A 58 3.87 16.63 1.41
N GLU A 59 3.06 17.60 0.99
CA GLU A 59 2.28 17.55 -0.26
C GLU A 59 3.17 17.22 -1.48
N SER A 60 4.41 17.73 -1.51
CA SER A 60 5.42 17.44 -2.53
C SER A 60 5.73 15.95 -2.72
N ASP A 61 5.63 15.15 -1.66
CA ASP A 61 6.00 13.73 -1.69
C ASP A 61 4.89 12.86 -2.29
N THR A 62 3.67 13.40 -2.41
CA THR A 62 2.57 12.76 -3.15
C THR A 62 2.73 12.92 -4.66
N MET A 63 3.54 13.89 -5.12
CA MET A 63 3.79 14.15 -6.55
C MET A 63 5.01 13.41 -7.12
N LYS A 64 5.77 12.67 -6.30
CA LYS A 64 6.93 11.89 -6.79
C LYS A 64 6.47 10.73 -7.67
N VAL A 65 6.22 10.96 -8.95
CA VAL A 65 5.87 9.91 -9.92
C VAL A 65 6.94 8.82 -9.89
N TYR A 66 6.58 7.62 -9.40
CA TYR A 66 7.47 6.47 -9.49
C TYR A 66 7.42 5.94 -10.93
N PRO A 67 8.53 6.03 -11.70
CA PRO A 67 8.53 5.59 -13.09
C PRO A 67 8.18 4.09 -13.17
N GLY A 68 7.33 3.72 -14.13
CA GLY A 68 7.13 2.31 -14.51
C GLY A 68 5.87 1.62 -13.96
N LEU A 69 5.10 2.25 -13.07
CA LEU A 69 3.78 1.74 -12.71
C LEU A 69 2.83 1.91 -13.90
N SER A 70 2.26 0.81 -14.38
CA SER A 70 1.37 0.80 -15.55
C SER A 70 0.32 -0.30 -15.43
N LYS A 71 -0.79 -0.15 -16.15
CA LYS A 71 -1.73 -1.26 -16.32
C LYS A 71 -1.14 -2.28 -17.27
N ASP A 72 -1.13 -3.53 -16.87
CA ASP A 72 -0.72 -4.66 -17.70
C ASP A 72 -1.75 -5.79 -17.58
N SER A 73 -2.75 -5.76 -18.46
CA SER A 73 -3.79 -6.80 -18.54
C SER A 73 -3.33 -8.04 -19.31
N GLU A 74 -2.38 -7.89 -20.23
CA GLU A 74 -2.01 -8.91 -21.23
C GLU A 74 -0.73 -9.67 -20.85
N GLY A 75 0.11 -9.08 -20.01
CA GLY A 75 1.34 -9.68 -19.55
C GLY A 75 1.09 -11.00 -18.82
N ASP A 76 1.93 -11.98 -19.14
CA ASP A 76 1.92 -13.26 -18.45
C ASP A 76 2.58 -13.13 -17.06
N TYR A 77 1.85 -13.47 -16.00
CA TYR A 77 2.33 -13.49 -14.62
C TYR A 77 1.78 -14.77 -13.97
N PRO A 78 2.38 -15.94 -14.27
CA PRO A 78 1.73 -17.22 -14.01
C PRO A 78 1.81 -17.66 -12.54
N TYR A 79 2.68 -17.04 -11.74
CA TYR A 79 2.95 -17.47 -10.36
C TYR A 79 2.19 -16.62 -9.35
N GLU A 80 1.22 -17.22 -8.63
CA GLU A 80 0.57 -16.56 -7.49
C GLU A 80 1.51 -16.56 -6.26
N LEU A 81 2.04 -15.39 -5.92
CA LEU A 81 3.00 -15.22 -4.83
C LEU A 81 2.31 -15.11 -3.47
N ALA A 82 1.18 -14.40 -3.41
CA ALA A 82 0.36 -14.28 -2.21
C ALA A 82 -1.08 -13.88 -2.54
N THR A 83 -1.96 -14.14 -1.57
CA THR A 83 -3.36 -13.73 -1.60
C THR A 83 -3.79 -13.27 -0.21
N TYR A 84 -4.68 -12.28 -0.16
CA TYR A 84 -5.38 -11.89 1.04
C TYR A 84 -6.79 -11.42 0.72
N THR A 85 -7.75 -11.77 1.58
CA THR A 85 -9.15 -11.37 1.43
C THR A 85 -9.65 -10.73 2.72
N SER A 86 -10.24 -9.56 2.59
CA SER A 86 -11.05 -8.94 3.64
C SER A 86 -12.53 -8.92 3.24
N TYR A 87 -13.42 -8.67 4.19
CA TYR A 87 -14.86 -8.73 4.00
C TYR A 87 -15.52 -7.37 4.19
N TYR A 88 -16.57 -7.12 3.42
CA TYR A 88 -17.39 -5.91 3.53
C TYR A 88 -18.87 -6.24 3.40
N ARG A 89 -19.73 -5.35 3.89
CA ARG A 89 -21.18 -5.46 3.72
C ARG A 89 -21.55 -5.01 2.31
N SER A 90 -21.88 -5.96 1.44
CA SER A 90 -22.28 -5.66 0.05
C SER A 90 -23.58 -4.86 -0.05
N SER A 91 -24.41 -4.87 1.00
CA SER A 91 -25.63 -4.06 1.10
C SER A 91 -25.37 -2.57 1.38
N ASP A 92 -24.14 -2.19 1.74
CA ASP A 92 -23.73 -0.79 1.83
C ASP A 92 -23.27 -0.32 0.44
N GLU A 93 -24.24 0.14 -0.37
CA GLU A 93 -24.04 0.41 -1.80
C GLU A 93 -23.00 1.49 -2.07
N THR A 94 -23.06 2.63 -1.36
CA THR A 94 -22.14 3.77 -1.60
C THR A 94 -20.71 3.42 -1.19
N ARG A 95 -20.55 2.71 -0.06
CA ARG A 95 -19.25 2.18 0.36
C ARG A 95 -18.74 1.14 -0.63
N THR A 96 -19.61 0.27 -1.15
CA THR A 96 -19.24 -0.74 -2.15
C THR A 96 -18.80 -0.08 -3.47
N ALA A 97 -19.48 0.98 -3.92
CA ALA A 97 -19.07 1.77 -5.07
C ALA A 97 -17.65 2.36 -4.88
N ASN A 98 -17.37 2.93 -3.70
CA ASN A 98 -16.04 3.44 -3.36
C ASN A 98 -14.94 2.37 -3.40
N LEU A 99 -15.23 1.17 -2.87
CA LEU A 99 -14.29 0.04 -2.93
C LEU A 99 -14.00 -0.34 -4.39
N LYS A 100 -15.04 -0.48 -5.21
CA LYS A 100 -14.91 -0.80 -6.64
C LYS A 100 -14.13 0.28 -7.41
N ALA A 101 -14.36 1.55 -7.12
CA ALA A 101 -13.65 2.67 -7.74
C ALA A 101 -12.15 2.69 -7.40
N ALA A 102 -11.77 2.31 -6.17
CA ALA A 102 -10.35 2.16 -5.82
C ALA A 102 -9.73 0.88 -6.43
N VAL A 103 -10.46 -0.23 -6.42
CA VAL A 103 -10.03 -1.50 -7.01
C VAL A 103 -9.80 -1.37 -8.51
N SER A 104 -10.65 -0.66 -9.25
CA SER A 104 -10.48 -0.48 -10.69
C SER A 104 -9.17 0.24 -11.05
N LYS A 105 -8.67 1.11 -10.16
CA LYS A 105 -7.38 1.80 -10.33
C LYS A 105 -6.18 0.91 -10.00
N LEU A 106 -6.32 -0.05 -9.09
CA LEU A 106 -5.25 -0.95 -8.67
C LEU A 106 -5.15 -2.25 -9.47
N ASN A 107 -6.28 -2.75 -9.96
CA ASN A 107 -6.34 -4.05 -10.62
C ASN A 107 -5.48 -4.06 -11.90
N ASN A 108 -4.67 -5.10 -12.10
CA ASN A 108 -3.69 -5.23 -13.18
C ASN A 108 -2.56 -4.18 -13.17
N ILE A 109 -2.25 -3.54 -12.05
CA ILE A 109 -1.04 -2.69 -11.98
C ILE A 109 0.20 -3.58 -11.96
N LYS A 110 1.06 -3.40 -12.96
CA LYS A 110 2.43 -3.90 -13.00
C LYS A 110 3.32 -3.02 -12.13
N ILE A 111 4.18 -3.67 -11.37
CA ILE A 111 5.21 -3.06 -10.53
C ILE A 111 6.54 -3.69 -10.95
N PRO A 112 7.41 -2.94 -11.66
CA PRO A 112 8.72 -3.43 -12.04
C PRO A 112 9.55 -3.87 -10.84
N ASP A 113 10.54 -4.73 -11.05
CA ASP A 113 11.54 -5.01 -10.02
C ASP A 113 12.24 -3.71 -9.56
N ASP A 114 12.58 -3.65 -8.28
CA ASP A 114 13.12 -2.48 -7.59
C ASP A 114 12.27 -1.20 -7.56
N ALA A 115 11.09 -1.19 -8.20
CA ALA A 115 10.19 -0.03 -8.18
C ALA A 115 9.48 0.12 -6.83
N VAL A 116 9.25 1.37 -6.45
CA VAL A 116 8.40 1.73 -5.29
C VAL A 116 6.98 1.97 -5.76
N PHE A 117 6.03 1.34 -5.08
CA PHE A 117 4.60 1.58 -5.23
C PHE A 117 4.12 2.61 -4.21
N SER A 118 3.24 3.52 -4.64
CA SER A 118 2.47 4.41 -3.75
C SER A 118 0.99 4.22 -4.00
N PHE A 119 0.25 3.97 -2.91
CA PHE A 119 -1.19 3.78 -2.98
C PHE A 119 -1.90 5.05 -3.43
N ASN A 120 -1.55 6.20 -2.83
CA ASN A 120 -2.16 7.47 -3.21
C ASN A 120 -1.84 7.85 -4.65
N GLN A 121 -0.59 7.72 -5.12
CA GLN A 121 -0.29 8.06 -6.52
C GLN A 121 -1.04 7.19 -7.52
N THR A 122 -1.27 5.91 -7.19
CA THR A 122 -1.97 4.98 -8.07
C THR A 122 -3.49 5.20 -8.04
N VAL A 123 -4.06 5.44 -6.85
CA VAL A 123 -5.52 5.56 -6.66
C VAL A 123 -6.01 7.01 -6.85
N GLY A 124 -5.14 7.99 -6.69
CA GLY A 124 -5.44 9.42 -6.82
C GLY A 124 -6.29 10.00 -5.71
N LYS A 125 -6.63 11.29 -5.85
CA LYS A 125 -7.52 12.02 -4.94
C LYS A 125 -8.93 11.45 -4.96
N ARG A 126 -9.59 11.41 -3.79
CA ARG A 126 -10.96 10.90 -3.65
C ARG A 126 -11.94 12.04 -3.90
N THR A 127 -12.43 12.14 -5.13
CA THR A 127 -13.41 13.16 -5.58
C THR A 127 -14.62 12.50 -6.23
N ILE A 128 -15.73 13.24 -6.30
CA ILE A 128 -16.94 12.79 -7.02
C ILE A 128 -16.63 12.48 -8.48
N THR A 129 -15.85 13.36 -9.15
CA THR A 129 -15.41 13.16 -10.54
C THR A 129 -14.52 11.94 -10.74
N ALA A 130 -13.83 11.49 -9.70
CA ALA A 130 -13.02 10.27 -9.71
C ALA A 130 -13.83 9.01 -9.34
N GLY A 131 -15.16 9.13 -9.25
CA GLY A 131 -16.09 8.02 -9.00
C GLY A 131 -16.30 7.70 -7.52
N TYR A 132 -15.95 8.60 -6.60
CA TYR A 132 -16.16 8.39 -5.16
C TYR A 132 -17.41 9.06 -4.64
N GLU A 133 -18.11 8.35 -3.78
CA GLU A 133 -19.33 8.75 -3.09
C GLU A 133 -19.07 8.99 -1.61
N THR A 134 -20.03 9.64 -0.96
CA THR A 134 -20.03 9.87 0.48
C THR A 134 -20.34 8.57 1.23
N ALA A 135 -19.45 8.17 2.12
CA ALA A 135 -19.61 7.04 3.02
C ALA A 135 -18.86 7.30 4.33
N LYS A 136 -18.91 6.37 5.30
CA LYS A 136 -18.23 6.56 6.59
C LYS A 136 -16.71 6.58 6.44
N VAL A 137 -16.10 7.65 6.97
CA VAL A 137 -14.65 7.88 7.10
C VAL A 137 -14.30 8.16 8.56
N ILE A 138 -13.02 8.05 8.92
CA ILE A 138 -12.53 8.46 10.24
C ILE A 138 -11.96 9.88 10.13
N ASN A 139 -12.51 10.83 10.89
CA ASN A 139 -11.98 12.18 11.01
C ASN A 139 -12.04 12.63 12.47
N GLY A 140 -10.97 13.23 12.98
CA GLY A 140 -10.93 13.72 14.37
C GLY A 140 -11.24 12.68 15.45
N GLY A 141 -10.99 11.39 15.20
CA GLY A 141 -11.30 10.32 16.15
C GLY A 141 -12.79 9.90 16.18
N GLU A 142 -13.55 10.25 15.15
CA GLU A 142 -14.95 9.84 15.00
C GLU A 142 -15.24 9.31 13.60
N PHE A 143 -16.32 8.51 13.48
CA PHE A 143 -16.85 8.10 12.19
C PHE A 143 -17.82 9.18 11.66
N VAL A 144 -17.39 9.91 10.63
CA VAL A 144 -18.17 10.94 9.97
C VAL A 144 -18.45 10.56 8.52
N ASP A 145 -19.40 11.22 7.88
CA ASP A 145 -19.61 11.07 6.44
C ASP A 145 -18.53 11.85 5.67
N GLY A 146 -17.93 11.22 4.66
CA GLY A 146 -16.92 11.84 3.82
C GLY A 146 -16.69 11.06 2.52
N LEU A 147 -16.06 11.70 1.55
CA LEU A 147 -15.80 11.10 0.25
C LEU A 147 -14.80 9.95 0.35
N GLY A 148 -15.12 8.84 -0.33
CA GLY A 148 -14.21 7.69 -0.43
C GLY A 148 -14.16 6.82 0.83
N GLY A 149 -15.20 6.85 1.68
CA GLY A 149 -15.34 5.88 2.77
C GLY A 149 -15.23 4.44 2.27
N GLY A 150 -14.37 3.65 2.91
CA GLY A 150 -14.02 2.28 2.50
C GLY A 150 -12.64 2.14 1.82
N VAL A 151 -12.07 3.21 1.27
CA VAL A 151 -10.77 3.15 0.55
C VAL A 151 -9.62 2.60 1.42
N CYS A 152 -9.58 2.91 2.71
CA CYS A 152 -8.53 2.37 3.59
C CYS A 152 -8.60 0.85 3.72
N GLN A 153 -9.77 0.22 3.54
CA GLN A 153 -9.88 -1.25 3.50
C GLN A 153 -9.16 -1.83 2.28
N VAL A 154 -9.19 -1.12 1.14
CA VAL A 154 -8.45 -1.50 -0.07
C VAL A 154 -6.95 -1.43 0.19
N SER A 155 -6.48 -0.36 0.83
CA SER A 155 -5.07 -0.22 1.24
C SER A 155 -4.64 -1.33 2.21
N SER A 156 -5.40 -1.58 3.28
CA SER A 156 -5.09 -2.65 4.24
C SER A 156 -5.10 -4.04 3.62
N THR A 157 -6.00 -4.31 2.68
CA THR A 157 -6.05 -5.60 1.97
C THR A 157 -4.82 -5.78 1.08
N LEU A 158 -4.38 -4.72 0.41
CA LEU A 158 -3.15 -4.73 -0.37
C LEU A 158 -1.92 -4.93 0.54
N PHE A 159 -1.85 -4.19 1.66
CA PHE A 159 -0.78 -4.34 2.67
C PHE A 159 -0.64 -5.78 3.16
N GLU A 160 -1.74 -6.39 3.61
CA GLU A 160 -1.73 -7.77 4.09
C GLU A 160 -1.31 -8.77 2.99
N CYS A 161 -1.66 -8.51 1.73
CA CYS A 161 -1.23 -9.33 0.60
C CYS A 161 0.28 -9.22 0.36
N VAL A 162 0.83 -8.00 0.26
CA VAL A 162 2.26 -7.80 -0.04
C VAL A 162 3.15 -8.18 1.17
N LEU A 163 2.63 -8.05 2.39
CA LEU A 163 3.29 -8.52 3.60
C LEU A 163 3.53 -10.04 3.52
N ARG A 164 2.52 -10.81 3.07
CA ARG A 164 2.59 -12.27 2.85
C ARG A 164 3.48 -12.66 1.67
N ALA A 165 3.58 -11.82 0.65
CA ALA A 165 4.50 -12.01 -0.47
C ALA A 165 5.96 -11.67 -0.11
N ASN A 166 6.27 -11.32 1.15
CA ASN A 166 7.61 -10.92 1.59
C ASN A 166 8.16 -9.68 0.86
N VAL A 167 7.28 -8.78 0.43
CA VAL A 167 7.66 -7.50 -0.19
C VAL A 167 8.15 -6.54 0.90
N GLU A 168 9.10 -5.66 0.56
CA GLU A 168 9.61 -4.65 1.48
C GLU A 168 8.60 -3.53 1.70
N ILE A 169 8.18 -3.32 2.96
CA ILE A 169 7.30 -2.22 3.33
C ILE A 169 8.14 -0.96 3.54
N VAL A 170 7.80 0.10 2.81
CA VAL A 170 8.53 1.38 2.84
C VAL A 170 7.86 2.37 3.78
N TYR A 171 6.52 2.40 3.76
CA TYR A 171 5.76 3.29 4.62
C TYR A 171 4.38 2.71 4.89
N ARG A 172 4.01 2.66 6.17
CA ARG A 172 2.69 2.23 6.62
C ARG A 172 2.34 3.01 7.88
N THR A 173 1.07 3.38 8.01
CA THR A 173 0.49 3.95 9.24
C THR A 173 -0.80 3.24 9.59
N ASN A 174 -1.13 3.15 10.88
CA ASN A 174 -2.40 2.58 11.34
C ASN A 174 -3.51 3.64 11.44
N HIS A 175 -4.76 3.18 11.50
CA HIS A 175 -5.91 4.01 11.82
C HIS A 175 -5.83 4.52 13.25
N SER A 176 -6.37 5.73 13.49
CA SER A 176 -6.51 6.27 14.84
C SER A 176 -7.60 5.59 15.67
N LEU A 177 -8.57 4.94 15.02
CA LEU A 177 -9.65 4.19 15.66
C LEU A 177 -9.58 2.71 15.34
N GLU A 178 -10.12 1.89 16.24
CA GLU A 178 -10.32 0.46 15.97
C GLU A 178 -11.20 0.24 14.73
N ILE A 179 -10.77 -0.69 13.86
CA ILE A 179 -11.44 -1.08 12.61
C ILE A 179 -11.68 -2.58 12.60
N GLY A 180 -12.69 -3.04 11.85
CA GLY A 180 -13.17 -4.42 11.90
C GLY A 180 -12.92 -5.28 10.65
N TYR A 181 -12.24 -4.77 9.62
CA TYR A 181 -12.08 -5.48 8.34
C TYR A 181 -10.72 -6.18 8.16
N VAL A 182 -9.76 -5.91 9.05
CA VAL A 182 -8.50 -6.65 9.22
C VAL A 182 -8.19 -6.74 10.73
N PRO A 183 -7.34 -7.67 11.19
CA PRO A 183 -6.88 -7.69 12.57
C PRO A 183 -6.28 -6.35 12.99
N LEU A 184 -6.50 -5.93 14.24
CA LEU A 184 -5.88 -4.71 14.78
C LEU A 184 -4.35 -4.85 14.75
N GLY A 185 -3.69 -3.94 14.04
CA GLY A 185 -2.24 -3.99 13.76
C GLY A 185 -1.91 -4.37 12.32
N GLY A 186 -2.86 -4.98 11.60
CA GLY A 186 -2.74 -5.42 10.21
C GLY A 186 -3.35 -4.45 9.18
N ASP A 187 -3.57 -3.19 9.54
CA ASP A 187 -4.14 -2.17 8.68
C ASP A 187 -3.09 -1.23 8.11
N ALA A 188 -3.37 -0.60 6.97
CA ALA A 188 -2.57 0.47 6.39
C ALA A 188 -3.50 1.62 5.98
N THR A 189 -3.56 2.66 6.81
CA THR A 189 -4.43 3.82 6.57
C THR A 189 -3.85 4.74 5.50
N VAL A 190 -4.73 5.39 4.75
CA VAL A 190 -4.36 6.31 3.68
C VAL A 190 -5.28 7.52 3.69
N GLN A 191 -4.69 8.68 3.44
CA GLN A 191 -5.39 9.95 3.32
C GLN A 191 -4.60 10.81 2.33
N TRP A 192 -5.31 11.30 1.31
CA TRP A 192 -4.69 12.16 0.29
C TRP A 192 -3.98 13.34 0.94
N ASN A 193 -2.76 13.64 0.50
CA ASN A 193 -1.87 14.69 1.04
C ASN A 193 -1.43 14.56 2.50
N SER A 194 -1.66 13.44 3.20
CA SER A 194 -1.19 13.31 4.59
C SER A 194 -0.73 11.92 5.03
N LYS A 195 -1.32 10.83 4.51
CA LYS A 195 -0.94 9.45 4.85
C LYS A 195 -0.97 8.58 3.60
N ASP A 196 0.08 7.82 3.37
CA ASP A 196 0.16 6.89 2.23
C ASP A 196 0.40 5.45 2.70
N PHE A 197 0.34 4.52 1.75
CA PHE A 197 0.90 3.19 1.91
C PHE A 197 1.89 2.95 0.77
N LYS A 198 3.14 2.64 1.12
CA LYS A 198 4.23 2.43 0.15
C LYS A 198 4.97 1.14 0.42
N PHE A 199 5.38 0.48 -0.64
CA PHE A 199 6.24 -0.69 -0.60
C PHE A 199 7.19 -0.69 -1.80
N LYS A 200 8.32 -1.37 -1.68
CA LYS A 200 9.28 -1.56 -2.77
C LYS A 200 9.21 -3.00 -3.24
N ASN A 201 9.06 -3.22 -4.54
CA ASN A 201 9.18 -4.55 -5.11
C ASN A 201 10.65 -4.99 -5.03
N THR A 202 10.95 -5.98 -4.19
CA THR A 202 12.31 -6.51 -3.96
C THR A 202 12.37 -8.00 -4.27
N LEU A 203 11.55 -8.47 -5.20
CA LEU A 203 11.34 -9.89 -5.46
C LEU A 203 12.21 -10.43 -6.60
N GLY A 204 13.03 -9.60 -7.26
CA GLY A 204 13.93 -10.04 -8.34
C GLY A 204 13.21 -10.27 -9.68
N CYS A 205 11.96 -9.80 -9.79
CA CYS A 205 11.15 -9.80 -11.00
C CYS A 205 9.97 -8.83 -10.91
N ASP A 206 9.42 -8.48 -12.08
CA ASP A 206 8.17 -7.72 -12.15
C ASP A 206 7.03 -8.50 -11.50
N VAL A 207 6.17 -7.76 -10.79
CA VAL A 207 4.94 -8.30 -10.20
C VAL A 207 3.71 -7.54 -10.68
N ARG A 208 2.54 -8.18 -10.56
CA ARG A 208 1.25 -7.61 -10.92
C ARG A 208 0.26 -7.77 -9.78
N ILE A 209 -0.40 -6.67 -9.42
CA ILE A 209 -1.54 -6.68 -8.51
C ILE A 209 -2.78 -7.15 -9.28
N LYS A 210 -3.47 -8.17 -8.78
CA LYS A 210 -4.83 -8.51 -9.19
C LYS A 210 -5.77 -8.28 -8.02
N MET A 211 -6.79 -7.45 -8.22
CA MET A 211 -7.70 -7.07 -7.14
C MET A 211 -9.16 -7.17 -7.58
N THR A 212 -10.00 -7.76 -6.74
CA THR A 212 -11.43 -7.96 -7.00
C THR A 212 -12.27 -7.49 -5.82
N CYS A 213 -13.48 -7.00 -6.10
CA CYS A 213 -14.45 -6.54 -5.11
C CYS A 213 -15.85 -6.98 -5.52
N GLU A 214 -16.29 -8.12 -4.98
CA GLU A 214 -17.53 -8.78 -5.39
C GLU A 214 -18.08 -9.63 -4.23
N GLY A 215 -19.41 -9.73 -4.12
CA GLY A 215 -20.05 -10.65 -3.18
C GLY A 215 -19.66 -10.45 -1.71
N GLY A 216 -19.35 -9.21 -1.31
CA GLY A 216 -18.90 -8.90 0.05
C GLY A 216 -17.44 -9.31 0.34
N LYS A 217 -16.68 -9.71 -0.69
CA LYS A 217 -15.26 -10.08 -0.60
C LYS A 217 -14.39 -9.09 -1.36
N LEU A 218 -13.36 -8.59 -0.69
CA LEU A 218 -12.32 -7.76 -1.28
C LEU A 218 -11.02 -8.56 -1.25
N THR A 219 -10.59 -9.04 -2.41
CA THR A 219 -9.44 -9.93 -2.54
C THR A 219 -8.32 -9.23 -3.30
N CYS A 220 -7.12 -9.30 -2.75
CA CYS A 220 -5.88 -8.94 -3.43
C CYS A 220 -5.05 -10.19 -3.65
N LYS A 221 -4.50 -10.34 -4.85
CA LYS A 221 -3.48 -11.33 -5.18
C LYS A 221 -2.29 -10.62 -5.80
N LEU A 222 -1.09 -11.09 -5.48
CA LEU A 222 0.14 -10.64 -6.12
C LEU A 222 0.68 -11.77 -7.00
N TYR A 223 0.87 -11.48 -8.28
CA TYR A 223 1.42 -12.42 -9.25
C TYR A 223 2.82 -12.01 -9.70
N GLY A 224 3.72 -12.97 -9.92
CA GLY A 224 5.09 -12.74 -10.37
C GLY A 224 5.37 -13.30 -11.77
N LYS A 225 6.37 -12.73 -12.45
CA LYS A 225 6.97 -13.30 -13.67
C LYS A 225 7.80 -14.57 -13.40
N LYS A 226 8.29 -14.73 -12.18
CA LYS A 226 9.07 -15.89 -11.71
C LYS A 226 8.40 -16.46 -10.46
N ASP A 227 8.64 -17.74 -10.19
CA ASP A 227 8.23 -18.36 -8.93
C ASP A 227 9.21 -17.95 -7.82
N VAL A 228 8.93 -16.80 -7.21
CA VAL A 228 9.69 -16.22 -6.09
C VAL A 228 8.86 -16.27 -4.81
N LYS A 229 7.94 -17.24 -4.74
CA LYS A 229 7.06 -17.41 -3.60
C LYS A 229 7.89 -17.66 -2.34
N PRO A 230 7.67 -16.91 -1.25
CA PRO A 230 8.45 -17.11 -0.04
C PRO A 230 8.01 -18.41 0.68
N ASN A 231 8.98 -19.16 1.20
CA ASN A 231 8.74 -20.49 1.76
C ASN A 231 7.94 -20.46 3.08
N ASN A 232 8.43 -19.75 4.10
CA ASN A 232 7.89 -19.81 5.46
C ASN A 232 7.62 -18.42 6.03
N VAL A 233 6.67 -17.70 5.43
CA VAL A 233 6.22 -16.40 5.95
C VAL A 233 5.24 -16.60 7.09
N LYS A 234 5.58 -16.10 8.28
CA LYS A 234 4.67 -16.05 9.43
C LYS A 234 4.41 -14.62 9.83
N ILE A 235 3.14 -14.26 9.95
CA ILE A 235 2.69 -12.97 10.46
C ILE A 235 2.06 -13.22 11.83
N ASN A 236 2.56 -12.52 12.85
CA ASN A 236 2.01 -12.59 14.19
C ASN A 236 1.61 -11.18 14.64
N ILE A 237 0.50 -11.08 15.36
CA ILE A 237 0.06 -9.85 16.00
C ILE A 237 -0.13 -10.14 17.47
N LYS A 238 0.68 -9.51 18.32
CA LYS A 238 0.56 -9.59 19.77
C LYS A 238 0.00 -8.28 20.31
N LYS A 239 -1.02 -8.37 21.17
CA LYS A 239 -1.45 -7.24 21.98
C LYS A 239 -0.54 -7.11 23.21
N ASP A 240 -0.04 -5.91 23.44
CA ASP A 240 0.82 -5.57 24.58
C ASP A 240 0.36 -4.23 25.18
N GLY A 241 -0.38 -4.29 26.29
CA GLY A 241 -1.07 -3.11 26.83
C GLY A 241 -2.08 -2.49 25.86
N ASP A 242 -1.87 -1.23 25.51
CA ASP A 242 -2.64 -0.44 24.52
C ASP A 242 -2.13 -0.61 23.08
N GLN A 243 -1.07 -1.39 22.87
CA GLN A 243 -0.40 -1.56 21.59
C GLN A 243 -0.71 -2.90 20.94
N TYR A 244 -0.64 -2.90 19.61
CA TYR A 244 -0.66 -4.09 18.76
C TYR A 244 0.66 -4.15 18.00
N ILE A 245 1.46 -5.16 18.30
CA ILE A 245 2.77 -5.38 17.70
C ILE A 245 2.61 -6.45 16.62
N LEU A 246 2.75 -6.04 15.36
CA LEU A 246 2.77 -6.95 14.22
C LEU A 246 4.23 -7.26 13.88
N THR A 247 4.55 -8.54 13.74
CA THR A 247 5.84 -9.02 13.23
C THR A 247 5.66 -9.95 12.05
N ARG A 248 6.59 -9.87 11.08
CA ARG A 248 6.74 -10.86 10.01
C ARG A 248 8.08 -11.56 10.18
N THR A 249 8.05 -12.89 10.13
CA THR A 249 9.25 -13.71 9.99
C THR A 249 9.23 -14.44 8.66
N VAL A 250 10.42 -14.62 8.07
CA VAL A 250 10.64 -15.44 6.88
C VAL A 250 11.79 -16.36 7.18
N ASP A 251 11.56 -17.66 7.04
CA ASP A 251 12.52 -18.72 7.37
C ASP A 251 13.07 -18.57 8.80
N GLY A 252 12.17 -18.23 9.73
CA GLY A 252 12.47 -18.02 11.15
C GLY A 252 13.10 -16.67 11.50
N LYS A 253 13.54 -15.87 10.51
CA LYS A 253 14.16 -14.56 10.75
C LYS A 253 13.10 -13.46 10.70
N GLN A 254 12.97 -12.67 11.76
CA GLN A 254 12.12 -11.48 11.74
C GLN A 254 12.72 -10.45 10.77
N ASN A 255 11.91 -9.98 9.81
CA ASN A 255 12.34 -9.02 8.81
C ASN A 255 11.37 -7.84 8.64
N TYR A 256 10.33 -7.76 9.48
CA TYR A 256 9.45 -6.60 9.58
C TYR A 256 8.77 -6.58 10.96
N ARG A 257 8.64 -5.39 11.53
CA ARG A 257 7.95 -5.13 12.79
C ARG A 257 7.28 -3.76 12.74
N THR A 258 6.02 -3.68 13.13
CA THR A 258 5.30 -2.41 13.31
C THR A 258 4.49 -2.42 14.61
N VAL A 259 4.19 -1.24 15.12
CA VAL A 259 3.42 -1.02 16.33
C VAL A 259 2.23 -0.14 15.98
N SER A 260 1.06 -0.48 16.51
CA SER A 260 -0.17 0.28 16.28
C SER A 260 -0.89 0.55 17.59
N LYS A 261 -1.48 1.75 17.68
CA LYS A 261 -2.33 2.18 18.80
C LYS A 261 -3.65 2.71 18.27
N TYR A 262 -4.74 2.35 18.95
CA TYR A 262 -6.09 2.73 18.54
C TYR A 262 -6.85 3.34 19.71
N SER A 263 -7.59 4.40 19.44
CA SER A 263 -8.66 4.85 20.33
C SER A 263 -9.93 4.05 20.05
N LYS A 264 -10.77 3.89 21.07
CA LYS A 264 -12.10 3.31 20.87
C LYS A 264 -13.00 4.31 20.15
N PRO A 265 -13.87 3.86 19.23
CA PRO A 265 -14.88 4.72 18.64
C PRO A 265 -15.78 5.29 19.74
N LYS A 266 -16.15 6.58 19.66
CA LYS A 266 -17.16 7.13 20.57
C LYS A 266 -18.50 6.38 20.38
N PRO A 267 -19.24 6.09 21.46
CA PRO A 267 -20.56 5.51 21.35
C PRO A 267 -21.46 6.42 20.52
N LYS A 268 -22.24 5.82 19.62
CA LYS A 268 -23.21 6.57 18.80
C LYS A 268 -24.16 7.30 19.75
N PRO A 269 -24.47 8.59 19.53
CA PRO A 269 -25.47 9.26 20.35
C PRO A 269 -26.79 8.49 20.26
N THR A 270 -27.28 8.03 21.40
CA THR A 270 -28.56 7.35 21.50
C THR A 270 -29.63 8.34 21.08
N THR A 271 -30.21 8.17 19.89
CA THR A 271 -31.46 8.85 19.54
C THR A 271 -32.54 8.31 20.46
N THR A 272 -32.72 8.96 21.61
CA THR A 272 -33.90 8.80 22.44
C THR A 272 -35.08 9.20 21.56
N LYS A 273 -35.94 8.25 21.18
CA LYS A 273 -37.24 8.54 20.58
C LYS A 273 -38.04 9.39 21.57
N LYS A 274 -37.93 10.71 21.51
CA LYS A 274 -38.97 11.63 22.00
C LYS A 274 -40.07 11.69 20.95
N SER A 275 -40.84 10.61 20.83
CA SER A 275 -42.04 10.61 19.99
C SER A 275 -43.03 9.56 20.48
N ASP A 276 -43.47 9.65 21.74
CA ASP A 276 -44.70 8.96 22.18
C ASP A 276 -45.26 9.52 23.50
N LYS A 277 -45.26 10.85 23.66
CA LYS A 277 -45.99 11.52 24.76
C LYS A 277 -47.08 12.49 24.33
N ASN A 278 -47.32 12.67 23.02
CA ASN A 278 -48.36 13.57 22.53
C ASN A 278 -49.55 12.88 21.83
N LYS A 279 -49.69 11.56 21.99
CA LYS A 279 -50.80 10.78 21.40
C LYS A 279 -51.83 10.25 22.41
N LYS A 280 -51.66 10.54 23.72
CA LYS A 280 -52.68 10.24 24.75
C LYS A 280 -53.66 11.39 25.01
N ASP A 281 -53.27 12.65 24.77
CA ASP A 281 -54.16 13.78 25.09
C ASP A 281 -55.22 14.08 24.01
N LYS A 282 -55.03 13.61 22.76
CA LYS A 282 -56.06 13.76 21.70
C LYS A 282 -57.10 12.64 21.65
N LYS A 283 -56.93 11.54 22.39
CA LYS A 283 -57.95 10.47 22.47
C LYS A 283 -58.95 10.71 23.62
N GLY A 284 -58.53 11.36 24.70
CA GLY A 284 -59.41 11.71 25.83
C GLY A 284 -60.42 12.84 25.55
N GLN A 285 -60.12 13.75 24.63
CA GLN A 285 -61.05 14.85 24.27
C GLN A 285 -62.09 14.50 23.19
N ARG A 286 -61.94 13.36 22.50
CA ARG A 286 -62.92 12.92 21.48
C ARG A 286 -64.02 12.02 22.04
N GLN A 287 -63.81 11.39 23.20
CA GLN A 287 -64.84 10.58 23.86
C GLN A 287 -65.80 11.39 24.75
N LYS A 288 -65.41 12.58 25.26
CA LYS A 288 -66.31 13.44 26.05
C LYS A 288 -67.27 14.32 25.23
N ARG A 289 -67.27 14.21 23.90
CA ARG A 289 -68.16 15.02 23.02
C ARG A 289 -69.30 14.24 22.39
N GLN A 290 -69.42 12.94 22.66
CA GLN A 290 -70.50 12.09 22.14
C GLN A 290 -71.54 11.66 23.20
N GLU A 291 -71.40 12.05 24.47
CA GLU A 291 -72.37 11.72 25.54
C GLU A 291 -73.34 12.86 25.90
N ASN A 292 -73.29 14.03 25.24
CA ASN A 292 -74.17 15.17 25.54
C ASN A 292 -75.24 15.46 24.47
N HIS A 293 -75.57 14.51 23.60
CA HIS A 293 -76.74 14.58 22.72
C HIS A 293 -77.51 13.26 22.77
N ASN A 294 -78.29 13.08 23.84
CA ASN A 294 -79.56 12.38 23.84
C ASN A 294 -80.35 12.80 25.09
#